data_AF-A0A811P2Q7-F1
#
_entry.id   AF-A0A811P2Q7-F1
#
_cell.length_a   1.000
_cell.length_b   1.000
_cell.length_c   1.000
_cell.angle_alpha   90.00
_cell.angle_beta   90.00
_cell.angle_gamma   90.00
#
_symmetry.space_group_name_H-M   'P 1'
#
loop_
_entity.id
_entity.type
_entity.pdbx_description
1 polymer ?
#
loop_
_entity_poly.entity_id
_entity_poly.type
_entity_poly.pdbx_seq_one_letter_code
_entity_poly.pdbx_strand_id
1 'polypeptide(L)'
;MTTARTAACVLAAWVLVAAGLADLGSARAPLGSKPQREFDYFALSLQWPGTICASTRHCCATNGCCRSEPLQTFTIHGLWPDYDDGTWPSCCRRTQFDMDKILPLKEVLDKYWPSLYCSKSGTCFSGKGLFWAHEWEKHGTCSAPVVQDELQYFTIALDLYFKYNVTEMLSSGGIQVSNGKEYALSDVIDTIKHAFGGSPQIVCKSGSVQELRLCFDKELKPRDCLTTSLTIGSVSKSKHCPRYITLPTYDPLVLANSTVEVMSQFDEFELYGVVRKEIWYRPDMYFYRDMLYMLARNKKINETRQVWADLKSEDVLFDQHTYGDIVRAFCDAGLTDLAMEIYEDMRSSPDPPLSLPFRVILKGLVPYPELREKIKQDFLELFPDMIVYDPPDTLSDIDEEFKF
;
A
#
# COMPACT_ATOMS: atom_id res chain seq x y z
N MET A 1 100.50 -28.99 14.52
CA MET A 1 101.00 -27.97 13.58
C MET A 1 99.81 -27.51 12.75
N THR A 2 99.06 -26.51 13.22
CA THR A 2 99.26 -25.04 12.99
C THR A 2 98.84 -24.64 11.56
N THR A 3 97.64 -24.05 11.39
CA THR A 3 97.39 -22.60 11.08
C THR A 3 97.79 -22.21 9.65
N ALA A 4 97.11 -21.38 8.85
CA ALA A 4 96.10 -20.33 9.03
C ALA A 4 95.60 -19.85 7.63
N ARG A 5 94.45 -19.16 7.61
CA ARG A 5 94.10 -17.85 6.93
C ARG A 5 94.59 -17.65 5.48
N THR A 6 93.85 -17.15 4.48
CA THR A 6 92.83 -16.06 4.30
C THR A 6 92.46 -16.14 2.79
N ALA A 7 91.33 -15.73 2.23
CA ALA A 7 90.73 -14.40 2.22
C ALA A 7 89.32 -14.46 1.59
N ALA A 8 88.51 -13.45 1.91
CA ALA A 8 87.12 -13.27 1.53
C ALA A 8 86.90 -12.95 0.04
N CYS A 9 85.75 -13.37 -0.49
CA CYS A 9 85.11 -12.72 -1.63
C CYS A 9 83.62 -12.55 -1.36
N VAL A 10 83.15 -11.35 -1.68
CA VAL A 10 81.88 -10.72 -1.32
C VAL A 10 80.78 -11.17 -2.29
N LEU A 11 79.61 -11.56 -1.77
CA LEU A 11 78.35 -11.48 -2.49
C LEU A 11 77.31 -10.82 -1.58
N ALA A 12 77.26 -9.49 -1.64
CA ALA A 12 76.18 -8.69 -1.10
C ALA A 12 75.00 -8.72 -2.09
N ALA A 13 73.87 -9.30 -1.66
CA ALA A 13 72.59 -9.11 -2.32
C ALA A 13 72.11 -7.67 -2.06
N TRP A 14 71.92 -6.90 -3.12
CA TRP A 14 71.31 -5.58 -3.05
C TRP A 14 69.81 -5.73 -2.82
N VAL A 15 69.37 -5.56 -1.58
CA VAL A 15 67.97 -5.21 -1.29
C VAL A 15 67.84 -3.71 -1.48
N LEU A 16 67.16 -3.29 -2.54
CA LEU A 16 66.78 -1.90 -2.76
C LEU A 16 65.76 -1.49 -1.69
N VAL A 17 66.21 -0.68 -0.74
CA VAL A 17 65.33 0.12 0.13
C VAL A 17 64.90 1.34 -0.68
N ALA A 18 63.72 1.28 -1.29
CA ALA A 18 63.02 2.47 -1.74
C ALA A 18 62.30 3.10 -0.54
N ALA A 19 62.97 4.05 0.12
CA ALA A 19 62.33 4.97 1.04
C ALA A 19 61.50 5.98 0.20
N GLY A 20 60.25 5.62 -0.08
CA GLY A 20 59.23 6.53 -0.59
C GLY A 20 58.31 6.93 0.55
N LEU A 21 58.33 8.22 0.90
CA LEU A 21 57.47 8.86 1.89
C LEU A 21 56.00 8.57 1.55
N ALA A 22 55.37 7.67 2.31
CA ALA A 22 53.93 7.61 2.38
C ALA A 22 53.50 8.82 3.22
N ASP A 23 52.84 9.78 2.58
CA ASP A 23 52.06 10.83 3.22
C ASP A 23 51.17 10.18 4.29
N LEU A 24 51.54 10.32 5.57
CA LEU A 24 50.61 10.22 6.67
C LEU A 24 49.73 11.47 6.62
N GLY A 25 48.85 11.51 5.62
CA GLY A 25 47.69 12.35 5.62
C GLY A 25 46.84 11.92 6.81
N SER A 26 47.05 12.57 7.95
CA SER A 26 46.14 12.59 9.08
C SER A 26 44.80 13.09 8.57
N ALA A 27 43.96 12.19 8.07
CA ALA A 27 42.55 12.44 7.88
C ALA A 27 42.00 12.78 9.27
N ARG A 28 41.88 14.08 9.54
CA ARG A 28 41.11 14.58 10.68
C ARG A 28 39.72 14.00 10.54
N ALA A 29 39.42 13.02 11.38
CA ALA A 29 38.06 12.59 11.62
C ALA A 29 37.23 13.87 11.88
N PRO A 30 36.07 14.04 11.23
CA PRO A 30 35.22 15.18 11.50
C PRO A 30 34.90 15.20 12.99
N LEU A 31 35.13 16.35 13.62
CA LEU A 31 34.82 16.60 15.01
C LEU A 31 33.32 16.33 15.24
N GLY A 32 33.00 15.33 16.07
CA GLY A 32 31.73 15.29 16.80
C GLY A 32 30.62 14.37 16.29
N SER A 33 30.85 13.06 16.28
CA SER A 33 29.81 12.12 16.75
C SER A 33 30.50 10.90 17.37
N LYS A 34 30.10 10.51 18.58
CA LYS A 34 30.43 9.17 19.08
C LYS A 34 29.82 8.17 18.09
N PRO A 35 30.46 7.01 17.84
CA PRO A 35 29.81 5.94 17.09
C PRO A 35 28.45 5.70 17.73
N GLN A 36 27.40 5.74 16.93
CA GLN A 36 26.07 5.48 17.44
C GLN A 36 26.06 4.06 18.00
N ARG A 37 25.64 3.93 19.25
CA ARG A 37 25.40 2.64 19.88
C ARG A 37 24.37 1.87 19.04
N GLU A 38 24.52 0.55 18.99
CA GLU A 38 23.52 -0.32 18.38
C GLU A 38 22.21 -0.29 19.17
N PHE A 39 21.07 -0.22 18.47
CA PHE A 39 19.73 -0.25 19.07
C PHE A 39 19.49 -1.56 19.85
N ASP A 40 18.44 -1.62 20.67
CA ASP A 40 18.14 -2.79 21.50
C ASP A 40 16.95 -3.60 20.97
N TYR A 41 15.96 -2.93 20.38
CA TYR A 41 14.74 -3.56 19.85
C TYR A 41 14.09 -2.77 18.73
N PHE A 42 13.13 -3.38 18.04
CA PHE A 42 12.25 -2.71 17.09
C PHE A 42 10.87 -2.45 17.70
N ALA A 43 10.33 -1.26 17.52
CA ALA A 43 8.93 -0.95 17.75
C ALA A 43 8.22 -0.79 16.39
N LEU A 44 7.30 -1.71 16.06
CA LEU A 44 6.34 -1.50 14.99
C LEU A 44 5.24 -0.59 15.52
N SER A 45 5.30 0.69 15.15
CA SER A 45 4.30 1.68 15.47
C SER A 45 3.16 1.65 14.45
N LEU A 46 1.94 1.48 14.97
CA LEU A 46 0.70 1.46 14.23
C LEU A 46 -0.16 2.63 14.67
N GLN A 47 -0.77 3.32 13.73
CA GLN A 47 -1.64 4.46 13.98
C GLN A 47 -3.10 4.08 13.72
N TRP A 48 -4.01 4.63 14.52
CA TRP A 48 -5.45 4.41 14.36
C TRP A 48 -6.09 5.54 13.54
N PRO A 49 -6.55 5.28 12.30
CA PRO A 49 -7.11 6.31 11.43
C PRO A 49 -8.32 7.01 12.05
N GLY A 50 -9.20 6.29 12.75
CA GLY A 50 -10.39 6.88 13.37
C GLY A 50 -10.09 8.07 14.28
N THR A 51 -9.06 7.98 15.13
CA THR A 51 -8.67 9.06 16.04
C THR A 51 -7.93 10.19 15.34
N ILE A 52 -7.09 9.87 14.35
CA ILE A 52 -6.29 10.87 13.63
C ILE A 52 -7.17 11.67 12.68
N CYS A 53 -7.97 10.96 11.88
CA CYS A 53 -8.82 11.51 10.83
C CYS A 53 -10.02 12.29 11.37
N ALA A 54 -10.46 12.05 12.62
CA ALA A 54 -11.52 12.84 13.27
C ALA A 54 -11.22 14.36 13.32
N SER A 55 -9.94 14.73 13.27
CA SER A 55 -9.50 16.15 13.24
C SER A 55 -9.14 16.66 11.84
N THR A 56 -9.19 15.81 10.81
CA THR A 56 -8.91 16.22 9.44
C THR A 56 -10.02 17.17 8.98
N ARG A 57 -9.63 18.29 8.37
CA ARG A 57 -10.54 19.32 7.82
C ARG A 57 -10.32 19.59 6.34
N HIS A 58 -9.19 19.12 5.79
CA HIS A 58 -8.76 19.36 4.42
C HIS A 58 -8.19 18.08 3.83
N CYS A 59 -8.39 17.90 2.53
CA CYS A 59 -7.97 16.72 1.79
C CYS A 59 -6.89 17.00 0.76
N CYS A 60 -6.13 15.97 0.44
CA CYS A 60 -5.08 15.96 -0.56
C CYS A 60 -4.85 14.50 -1.00
N ALA A 61 -4.20 14.32 -2.16
CA ALA A 61 -4.03 13.02 -2.79
C ALA A 61 -3.35 11.96 -1.90
N THR A 62 -2.43 12.38 -1.03
CA THR A 62 -1.65 11.46 -0.18
C THR A 62 -2.30 11.16 1.18
N ASN A 63 -3.42 11.81 1.53
CA ASN A 63 -4.04 11.66 2.85
C ASN A 63 -5.04 10.49 2.86
N GLY A 64 -4.70 9.42 3.58
CA GLY A 64 -5.53 8.24 3.77
C GLY A 64 -6.89 8.52 4.43
N CYS A 65 -7.06 9.65 5.13
CA CYS A 65 -8.35 10.08 5.68
C CYS A 65 -9.38 10.47 4.62
N CYS A 66 -8.97 10.67 3.37
CA CYS A 66 -9.80 11.21 2.29
C CYS A 66 -10.18 10.16 1.23
N ARG A 67 -9.98 8.88 1.54
CA ARG A 67 -10.38 7.77 0.68
C ARG A 67 -11.90 7.61 0.70
N SER A 68 -12.47 7.15 -0.40
CA SER A 68 -13.91 6.83 -0.49
C SER A 68 -14.31 5.78 0.54
N GLU A 69 -13.49 4.74 0.67
CA GLU A 69 -13.62 3.72 1.71
C GLU A 69 -12.81 4.11 2.95
N PRO A 70 -13.45 4.26 4.13
CA PRO A 70 -12.74 4.59 5.35
C PRO A 70 -11.80 3.46 5.80
N LEU A 71 -10.64 3.83 6.31
CA LEU A 71 -9.67 2.91 6.89
C LEU A 71 -10.18 2.40 8.25
N GLN A 72 -10.71 1.19 8.26
CA GLN A 72 -11.23 0.52 9.47
C GLN A 72 -10.21 -0.40 10.14
N THR A 73 -8.93 -0.30 9.77
CA THR A 73 -7.83 -1.06 10.35
C THR A 73 -6.72 -0.11 10.81
N PHE A 74 -5.93 -0.55 11.78
CA PHE A 74 -4.65 0.09 12.07
C PHE A 74 -3.81 0.16 10.78
N THR A 75 -3.11 1.27 10.58
CA THR A 75 -2.11 1.42 9.52
C THR A 75 -0.73 1.60 10.13
N ILE A 76 0.30 1.28 9.35
CA ILE A 76 1.68 1.46 9.80
C ILE A 76 1.97 2.97 9.92
N HIS A 77 2.57 3.36 11.04
CA HIS A 77 3.24 4.63 11.22
C HIS A 77 4.73 4.46 10.92
N GLY A 78 5.37 3.48 11.54
CA GLY A 78 6.77 3.17 11.27
C GLY A 78 7.33 1.95 12.00
N LEU A 79 8.55 1.55 11.62
CA LEU A 79 9.32 0.50 12.28
C LEU A 79 10.58 1.11 12.87
N TRP A 80 10.67 1.21 14.19
CA TRP A 80 11.67 2.06 14.83
C TRP A 80 12.66 1.25 15.65
N PRO A 81 13.97 1.33 15.34
CA PRO A 81 15.01 0.93 16.27
C PRO A 81 14.97 1.83 17.51
N ASP A 82 14.85 1.23 18.69
CA ASP A 82 14.74 1.92 19.99
C ASP A 82 15.75 1.35 21.01
N TYR A 83 15.96 2.07 22.12
CA TYR A 83 16.77 1.62 23.25
C TYR A 83 15.92 1.30 24.48
N ASP A 84 16.39 0.38 25.32
CA ASP A 84 15.76 -0.04 26.58
C ASP A 84 15.72 1.08 27.64
N ASP A 85 16.42 2.19 27.43
CA ASP A 85 16.35 3.39 28.29
C ASP A 85 15.23 4.37 27.91
N GLY A 86 14.43 4.04 26.88
CA GLY A 86 13.34 4.85 26.37
C GLY A 86 13.76 5.96 25.40
N THR A 87 15.06 6.07 25.07
CA THR A 87 15.56 6.91 23.98
C THR A 87 15.66 6.10 22.68
N TRP A 88 15.99 6.75 21.56
CA TRP A 88 16.11 6.08 20.26
C TRP A 88 17.20 6.72 19.39
N PRO A 89 17.86 5.94 18.52
CA PRO A 89 18.69 6.48 17.46
C PRO A 89 17.87 7.20 16.38
N SER A 90 18.46 8.20 15.72
CA SER A 90 17.80 8.88 14.59
C SER A 90 18.79 9.47 13.59
N CYS A 91 18.41 9.49 12.31
CA CYS A 91 19.20 10.10 11.22
C CYS A 91 20.62 9.53 11.12
N CYS A 92 20.72 8.20 11.19
CA CYS A 92 21.94 7.45 11.46
C CYS A 92 22.90 7.37 10.27
N ARG A 93 22.36 7.54 9.06
CA ARG A 93 23.14 7.62 7.83
C ARG A 93 22.69 8.82 7.01
N ARG A 94 23.65 9.49 6.38
CA ARG A 94 23.38 10.57 5.42
C ARG A 94 23.07 9.96 4.05
N THR A 95 21.87 9.42 3.92
CA THR A 95 21.31 8.89 2.66
C THR A 95 20.04 9.64 2.31
N GLN A 96 19.81 9.81 1.01
CA GLN A 96 18.54 10.29 0.51
C GLN A 96 17.66 9.09 0.18
N PHE A 97 16.40 9.17 0.56
CA PHE A 97 15.42 8.16 0.20
C PHE A 97 15.21 8.05 -1.32
N ASP A 98 15.13 6.82 -1.81
CA ASP A 98 14.97 6.47 -3.23
C ASP A 98 13.71 5.64 -3.45
N MET A 99 12.69 6.27 -4.06
CA MET A 99 11.41 5.63 -4.37
C MET A 99 11.56 4.44 -5.32
N ASP A 100 12.55 4.46 -6.23
CA ASP A 100 12.70 3.44 -7.26
C ASP A 100 13.02 2.06 -6.66
N LYS A 101 13.71 2.04 -5.52
CA LYS A 101 14.05 0.80 -4.81
C LYS A 101 12.86 0.11 -4.18
N ILE A 102 11.76 0.83 -3.97
CA ILE A 102 10.56 0.31 -3.30
C ILE A 102 9.33 0.32 -4.20
N LEU A 103 9.49 0.64 -5.50
CA LEU A 103 8.39 0.63 -6.47
C LEU A 103 7.54 -0.64 -6.43
N PRO A 104 8.11 -1.87 -6.30
CA PRO A 104 7.31 -3.08 -6.18
C PRO A 104 6.38 -3.12 -4.96
N LEU A 105 6.68 -2.35 -3.91
CA LEU A 105 5.88 -2.27 -2.68
C LEU A 105 4.91 -1.09 -2.68
N LYS A 106 4.89 -0.26 -3.72
CA LYS A 106 4.15 1.02 -3.70
C LYS A 106 2.67 0.84 -3.37
N GLU A 107 1.98 -0.09 -4.04
CA GLU A 107 0.53 -0.29 -3.85
C GLU A 107 0.20 -0.77 -2.43
N VAL A 108 0.99 -1.70 -1.90
CA VAL A 108 0.80 -2.23 -0.56
C VAL A 108 1.13 -1.17 0.50
N LEU A 109 2.15 -0.34 0.28
CA LEU A 109 2.49 0.78 1.16
C LEU A 109 1.43 1.87 1.11
N ASP A 110 0.88 2.20 -0.06
CA ASP A 110 -0.24 3.13 -0.17
C ASP A 110 -1.42 2.61 0.66
N LYS A 111 -1.74 1.32 0.58
CA LYS A 111 -2.88 0.75 1.31
C LYS A 111 -2.65 0.73 2.83
N TYR A 112 -1.52 0.21 3.30
CA TYR A 112 -1.32 -0.14 4.71
C TYR A 112 -0.36 0.78 5.47
N TRP A 113 0.38 1.64 4.78
CA TRP A 113 1.26 2.66 5.36
C TRP A 113 1.01 4.07 4.77
N PRO A 114 -0.26 4.53 4.63
CA PRO A 114 -0.54 5.85 4.09
C PRO A 114 -0.08 6.97 5.03
N SER A 115 0.18 8.15 4.47
CA SER A 115 0.14 9.38 5.26
C SER A 115 -1.31 9.67 5.66
N LEU A 116 -1.53 10.10 6.90
CA LEU A 116 -2.83 10.61 7.36
C LEU A 116 -2.87 12.14 7.43
N TYR A 117 -1.85 12.79 6.87
CA TYR A 117 -1.67 14.24 6.87
C TYR A 117 -1.29 14.75 5.47
N CYS A 118 -1.69 15.99 5.17
CA CYS A 118 -1.38 16.64 3.88
C CYS A 118 -0.05 17.36 3.84
N SER A 119 0.51 17.73 4.99
CA SER A 119 1.81 18.39 5.06
C SER A 119 2.93 17.41 4.70
N LYS A 120 3.93 17.88 3.94
CA LYS A 120 5.18 17.13 3.73
C LYS A 120 5.86 16.82 5.08
N SER A 121 6.29 15.58 5.26
CA SER A 121 7.00 15.15 6.45
C SER A 121 8.39 15.76 6.48
N GLY A 122 8.86 16.17 7.67
CA GLY A 122 10.22 16.67 7.86
C GLY A 122 11.20 15.52 7.85
N THR A 123 12.10 15.46 6.88
CA THR A 123 13.13 14.42 6.85
C THR A 123 14.39 14.88 7.57
N CYS A 124 15.44 14.05 7.59
CA CYS A 124 16.67 14.40 8.28
C CYS A 124 17.34 15.62 7.64
N PHE A 125 18.17 16.33 8.41
CA PHE A 125 18.98 17.46 7.92
C PHE A 125 18.14 18.61 7.31
N SER A 126 16.98 18.89 7.90
CA SER A 126 16.03 19.93 7.49
C SER A 126 15.37 19.69 6.13
N GLY A 127 15.37 18.44 5.65
CA GLY A 127 14.64 18.06 4.44
C GLY A 127 13.13 18.00 4.63
N LYS A 128 12.41 17.93 3.51
CA LYS A 128 10.95 17.75 3.44
C LYS A 128 10.62 16.78 2.31
N GLY A 129 9.80 15.77 2.58
CA GLY A 129 9.54 14.71 1.61
C GLY A 129 8.26 13.93 1.86
N LEU A 130 8.18 12.78 1.20
CA LEU A 130 7.14 11.78 1.42
C LEU A 130 7.21 11.24 2.87
N PHE A 131 6.10 10.70 3.35
CA PHE A 131 6.06 10.10 4.67
C PHE A 131 7.03 8.91 4.79
N TRP A 132 7.10 8.07 3.76
CA TRP A 132 8.07 6.96 3.73
C TRP A 132 9.53 7.43 3.72
N ALA A 133 9.82 8.58 3.07
CA ALA A 133 11.14 9.18 3.13
C ALA A 133 11.52 9.58 4.55
N HIS A 134 10.57 10.14 5.32
CA HIS A 134 10.78 10.44 6.73
C HIS A 134 11.10 9.20 7.54
N GLU A 135 10.28 8.16 7.40
CA GLU A 135 10.44 6.91 8.17
C GLU A 135 11.76 6.22 7.84
N TRP A 136 12.14 6.15 6.56
CA TRP A 136 13.43 5.59 6.18
C TRP A 136 14.60 6.43 6.68
N GLU A 137 14.66 7.72 6.34
CA GLU A 137 15.83 8.55 6.64
C GLU A 137 16.06 8.68 8.15
N LYS A 138 14.98 8.86 8.92
CA LYS A 138 15.05 9.07 10.36
C LYS A 138 15.21 7.78 11.15
N HIS A 139 14.50 6.71 10.78
CA HIS A 139 14.44 5.48 11.57
C HIS A 139 15.06 4.29 10.84
N GLY A 140 14.71 4.06 9.57
CA GLY A 140 15.24 2.94 8.78
C GLY A 140 16.76 2.93 8.65
N THR A 141 17.41 4.09 8.52
CA THR A 141 18.88 4.19 8.47
C THR A 141 19.58 3.72 9.75
N CYS A 142 18.83 3.58 10.85
CA CYS A 142 19.32 3.18 12.17
C CYS A 142 19.17 1.68 12.45
N SER A 143 18.56 0.94 11.51
CA SER A 143 18.19 -0.46 11.66
C SER A 143 19.33 -1.44 11.34
N ALA A 144 20.49 -0.93 10.94
CA ALA A 144 21.68 -1.75 10.67
C ALA A 144 22.26 -2.35 11.97
N PRO A 145 22.82 -3.57 11.93
CA PRO A 145 23.00 -4.42 10.74
C PRO A 145 21.79 -5.31 10.40
N VAL A 146 20.72 -5.31 11.21
CA VAL A 146 19.56 -6.19 11.02
C VAL A 146 18.86 -5.90 9.69
N VAL A 147 18.73 -4.62 9.34
CA VAL A 147 18.19 -4.16 8.06
C VAL A 147 19.27 -3.40 7.31
N GLN A 148 19.50 -3.77 6.05
CA GLN A 148 20.62 -3.27 5.26
C GLN A 148 20.25 -2.16 4.29
N ASP A 149 19.01 -2.18 3.77
CA ASP A 149 18.55 -1.28 2.73
C ASP A 149 17.06 -0.92 2.84
N GLU A 150 16.62 -0.03 1.96
CA GLU A 150 15.25 0.50 1.89
C GLU A 150 14.23 -0.60 1.64
N LEU A 151 14.46 -1.44 0.63
CA LEU A 151 13.51 -2.48 0.25
C LEU A 151 13.30 -3.45 1.42
N GLN A 152 14.39 -3.86 2.08
CA GLN A 152 14.33 -4.75 3.23
C GLN A 152 13.60 -4.10 4.42
N TYR A 153 13.81 -2.80 4.67
CA TYR A 153 13.12 -2.07 5.75
C TYR A 153 11.60 -2.09 5.57
N PHE A 154 11.11 -1.72 4.39
CA PHE A 154 9.68 -1.69 4.11
C PHE A 154 9.08 -3.10 4.04
N THR A 155 9.81 -4.07 3.47
CA THR A 155 9.37 -5.48 3.43
C THR A 155 9.20 -6.04 4.83
N ILE A 156 10.19 -5.90 5.71
CA ILE A 156 10.12 -6.42 7.08
C ILE A 156 8.97 -5.77 7.86
N ALA A 157 8.79 -4.46 7.74
CA ALA A 157 7.69 -3.77 8.42
C ALA A 157 6.32 -4.27 7.96
N LEU A 158 6.14 -4.51 6.65
CA LEU A 158 4.92 -5.09 6.09
C LEU A 158 4.72 -6.55 6.55
N ASP A 159 5.77 -7.37 6.52
CA ASP A 159 5.70 -8.77 6.98
C ASP A 159 5.27 -8.86 8.45
N LEU A 160 5.84 -8.01 9.32
CA LEU A 160 5.45 -7.94 10.73
C LEU A 160 4.00 -7.46 10.88
N TYR A 161 3.60 -6.43 10.12
CA TYR A 161 2.24 -5.90 10.14
C TYR A 161 1.20 -6.97 9.76
N PHE A 162 1.43 -7.73 8.68
CA PHE A 162 0.50 -8.77 8.25
C PHE A 162 0.53 -10.01 9.15
N LYS A 163 1.70 -10.38 9.66
CA LYS A 163 1.84 -11.52 10.58
C LYS A 163 1.16 -11.26 11.92
N TYR A 164 1.23 -10.03 12.42
CA TYR A 164 0.70 -9.63 13.72
C TYR A 164 -0.41 -8.58 13.57
N ASN A 165 -1.51 -8.99 12.92
CA ASN A 165 -2.65 -8.12 12.65
C ASN A 165 -3.40 -7.72 13.94
N VAL A 166 -3.07 -6.54 14.47
CA VAL A 166 -3.64 -6.01 15.72
C VAL A 166 -5.16 -5.83 15.64
N THR A 167 -5.70 -5.42 14.49
CA THR A 167 -7.14 -5.25 14.32
C THR A 167 -7.87 -6.59 14.52
N GLU A 168 -7.31 -7.68 14.01
CA GLU A 168 -7.86 -9.03 14.14
C GLU A 168 -7.67 -9.61 15.56
N MET A 169 -6.53 -9.34 16.20
CA MET A 169 -6.30 -9.73 17.60
C MET A 169 -7.34 -9.09 18.52
N LEU A 170 -7.61 -7.80 18.34
CA LEU A 170 -8.60 -7.06 19.12
C LEU A 170 -10.02 -7.57 18.83
N SER A 171 -10.39 -7.75 17.57
CA SER A 171 -11.73 -8.21 17.20
C SER A 171 -12.03 -9.62 17.72
N SER A 172 -11.04 -10.52 17.68
CA SER A 172 -11.12 -11.87 18.24
C SER A 172 -11.28 -11.86 19.77
N GLY A 173 -10.73 -10.85 20.45
CA GLY A 173 -10.95 -10.59 21.87
C GLY A 173 -12.25 -9.83 22.20
N GLY A 174 -13.13 -9.60 21.22
CA GLY A 174 -14.39 -8.87 21.41
C GLY A 174 -14.26 -7.34 21.45
N ILE A 175 -13.08 -6.82 21.13
CA ILE A 175 -12.80 -5.37 21.05
C ILE A 175 -12.98 -4.94 19.60
N GLN A 176 -14.14 -4.35 19.32
CA GLN A 176 -14.55 -3.90 18.00
C GLN A 176 -14.47 -2.39 17.86
N VAL A 177 -14.13 -1.96 16.65
CA VAL A 177 -14.19 -0.57 16.21
C VAL A 177 -15.64 -0.11 16.26
N SER A 178 -15.89 0.99 16.98
CA SER A 178 -17.25 1.53 17.13
C SER A 178 -17.23 2.93 17.71
N ASN A 179 -18.26 3.71 17.37
CA ASN A 179 -18.47 5.02 17.99
C ASN A 179 -19.12 4.85 19.36
N GLY A 180 -18.46 5.36 20.40
CA GLY A 180 -19.03 5.48 21.75
C GLY A 180 -18.89 4.25 22.66
N LYS A 181 -18.39 3.11 22.17
CA LYS A 181 -18.07 1.98 23.05
C LYS A 181 -16.69 2.18 23.69
N GLU A 182 -16.66 2.02 25.00
CA GLU A 182 -15.44 2.12 25.79
C GLU A 182 -14.94 0.73 26.20
N TYR A 183 -13.62 0.58 26.25
CA TYR A 183 -12.93 -0.64 26.67
C TYR A 183 -11.97 -0.31 27.80
N ALA A 184 -11.87 -1.18 28.80
CA ALA A 184 -10.84 -1.01 29.82
C ALA A 184 -9.46 -1.16 29.15
N LEU A 185 -8.54 -0.24 29.46
CA LEU A 185 -7.18 -0.27 28.91
C LEU A 185 -6.47 -1.59 29.23
N SER A 186 -6.72 -2.16 30.41
CA SER A 186 -6.21 -3.47 30.82
C SER A 186 -6.63 -4.57 29.85
N ASP A 187 -7.91 -4.60 29.47
CA ASP A 187 -8.46 -5.68 28.64
C ASP A 187 -7.87 -5.62 27.23
N VAL A 188 -7.64 -4.41 26.71
CA VAL A 188 -6.96 -4.19 25.43
C VAL A 188 -5.52 -4.68 25.48
N ILE A 189 -4.77 -4.33 26.53
CA ILE A 189 -3.38 -4.77 26.73
C ILE A 189 -3.32 -6.30 26.86
N ASP A 190 -4.19 -6.89 27.69
CA ASP A 190 -4.19 -8.33 27.96
C ASP A 190 -4.60 -9.14 26.73
N THR A 191 -5.56 -8.65 25.95
CA THR A 191 -5.97 -9.27 24.67
C THR A 191 -4.80 -9.35 23.71
N ILE A 192 -4.09 -8.24 23.50
CA ILE A 192 -2.93 -8.20 22.61
C ILE A 192 -1.81 -9.05 23.19
N LYS A 193 -1.51 -8.94 24.48
CA LYS A 193 -0.45 -9.72 25.13
C LYS A 193 -0.68 -11.22 24.96
N HIS A 194 -1.92 -11.68 25.11
CA HIS A 194 -2.28 -13.09 24.93
C HIS A 194 -2.08 -13.55 23.48
N ALA A 195 -2.48 -12.74 22.49
CA ALA A 195 -2.40 -13.10 21.08
C ALA A 195 -0.98 -12.93 20.48
N PHE A 196 -0.26 -11.89 20.88
CA PHE A 196 1.05 -11.51 20.35
C PHE A 196 2.22 -12.16 21.10
N GLY A 197 2.06 -12.45 22.40
CA GLY A 197 3.12 -12.95 23.28
C GLY A 197 3.99 -11.86 23.93
N GLY A 198 3.62 -10.59 23.76
CA GLY A 198 4.30 -9.43 24.37
C GLY A 198 3.34 -8.29 24.68
N SER A 199 3.63 -7.50 25.72
CA SER A 199 2.80 -6.38 26.13
C SER A 199 2.99 -5.19 25.18
N PRO A 200 1.92 -4.64 24.58
CA PRO A 200 2.02 -3.49 23.68
C PRO A 200 2.22 -2.17 24.43
N GLN A 201 2.64 -1.13 23.71
CA GLN A 201 2.53 0.26 24.17
C GLN A 201 1.32 0.93 23.50
N ILE A 202 0.48 1.63 24.26
CA ILE A 202 -0.71 2.31 23.74
C ILE A 202 -0.61 3.81 24.04
N VAL A 203 -0.85 4.63 23.02
CA VAL A 203 -0.87 6.10 23.11
C VAL A 203 -2.27 6.58 22.73
N CYS A 204 -2.83 7.45 23.58
CA CYS A 204 -4.17 7.98 23.37
C CYS A 204 -4.15 9.50 23.16
N LYS A 205 -5.14 9.96 22.39
CA LYS A 205 -5.48 11.38 22.21
C LYS A 205 -6.92 11.59 22.63
N SER A 206 -7.14 12.43 23.65
CA SER A 206 -8.48 12.72 24.18
C SER A 206 -9.31 11.48 24.56
N GLY A 207 -8.66 10.45 25.08
CA GLY A 207 -9.30 9.19 25.48
C GLY A 207 -9.49 8.15 24.39
N SER A 208 -9.19 8.48 23.13
CA SER A 208 -9.22 7.52 22.01
C SER A 208 -7.82 7.03 21.66
N VAL A 209 -7.69 5.76 21.28
CA VAL A 209 -6.41 5.18 20.83
C VAL A 209 -5.93 5.94 19.59
N GLN A 210 -4.73 6.49 19.63
CA GLN A 210 -4.10 7.19 18.51
C GLN A 210 -3.02 6.33 17.87
N GLU A 211 -2.21 5.66 18.70
CA GLU A 211 -1.08 4.85 18.27
C GLU A 211 -0.93 3.63 19.19
N LEU A 212 -0.47 2.53 18.64
CA LEU A 212 -0.22 1.26 19.32
C LEU A 212 1.08 0.69 18.78
N ARG A 213 1.96 0.22 19.67
CA ARG A 213 3.25 -0.34 19.28
C ARG A 213 3.39 -1.78 19.73
N LEU A 214 3.85 -2.61 18.81
CA LEU A 214 4.33 -3.97 19.07
C LEU A 214 5.86 -3.96 19.07
N CYS A 215 6.48 -4.59 20.05
CA CYS A 215 7.93 -4.60 20.17
C CYS A 215 8.54 -5.96 19.84
N PHE A 216 9.71 -5.93 19.20
CA PHE A 216 10.41 -7.11 18.71
C PHE A 216 11.89 -7.06 19.11
N ASP A 217 12.47 -8.20 19.46
CA ASP A 217 13.92 -8.31 19.57
C ASP A 217 14.60 -8.16 18.18
N LYS A 218 15.93 -8.22 18.16
CA LYS A 218 16.71 -8.07 16.91
C LYS A 218 16.52 -9.24 15.95
N GLU A 219 16.05 -10.38 16.48
CA GLU A 219 15.66 -11.57 15.72
C GLU A 219 14.20 -11.51 15.27
N LEU A 220 13.52 -10.36 15.44
CA LEU A 220 12.15 -10.09 15.05
C LEU A 220 11.11 -10.96 15.78
N LYS A 221 11.43 -11.43 16.99
CA LYS A 221 10.50 -12.15 17.85
C LYS A 221 9.77 -11.20 18.79
N PRO A 222 8.49 -11.45 19.10
CA PRO A 222 7.73 -10.65 20.05
C PRO A 222 8.44 -10.50 21.39
N ARG A 223 8.42 -9.27 21.93
CA ARG A 223 8.85 -8.96 23.31
C ARG A 223 7.92 -7.93 23.93
N ASP A 224 7.99 -7.80 25.25
CA ASP A 224 7.33 -6.69 25.95
C ASP A 224 7.94 -5.34 25.51
N CYS A 225 7.07 -4.37 25.21
CA CYS A 225 7.46 -2.98 25.08
C CYS A 225 7.80 -2.37 26.44
N LEU A 226 8.62 -1.31 26.45
CA LEU A 226 8.88 -0.54 27.67
C LEU A 226 7.57 0.04 28.22
N THR A 227 7.27 -0.28 29.48
CA THR A 227 6.11 0.26 30.19
C THR A 227 6.41 1.69 30.62
N THR A 228 5.50 2.62 30.33
CA THR A 228 5.57 4.04 30.72
C THR A 228 5.66 4.27 32.24
N SER A 229 5.60 3.21 33.06
CA SER A 229 5.67 3.27 34.52
C SER A 229 7.11 3.41 35.07
N LEU A 230 8.14 3.24 34.23
CA LEU A 230 9.55 3.28 34.69
C LEU A 230 10.19 4.68 34.70
N THR A 231 9.50 5.73 34.26
CA THR A 231 10.01 7.10 34.33
C THR A 231 9.19 7.94 35.34
N ILE A 232 9.46 7.69 36.63
CA ILE A 232 9.13 8.62 37.72
C ILE A 232 10.05 9.85 37.57
N GLY A 233 9.70 10.74 36.64
CA GLY A 233 10.51 11.93 36.39
C GLY A 233 10.09 12.65 35.12
N SER A 234 9.10 13.54 35.26
CA SER A 234 8.75 14.55 34.26
C SER A 234 8.15 14.03 32.94
N VAL A 235 6.85 13.69 32.94
CA VAL A 235 6.09 13.59 31.68
C VAL A 235 4.73 14.29 31.80
N SER A 236 4.45 15.14 30.81
CA SER A 236 3.22 15.89 30.60
C SER A 236 1.96 15.02 30.71
N LYS A 237 0.90 15.55 31.35
CA LYS A 237 -0.44 14.94 31.52
C LYS A 237 -1.15 14.58 30.19
N SER A 238 -0.59 14.91 29.02
CA SER A 238 -1.28 14.88 27.72
C SER A 238 -1.10 13.61 26.87
N LYS A 239 -0.29 12.63 27.27
CA LYS A 239 0.04 11.44 26.44
C LYS A 239 -0.31 10.08 27.07
N HIS A 240 -1.00 10.05 28.21
CA HIS A 240 -1.39 8.81 28.86
C HIS A 240 -2.84 8.43 28.50
N CYS A 241 -3.07 7.13 28.28
CA CYS A 241 -4.41 6.60 28.09
C CYS A 241 -5.19 6.59 29.43
N PRO A 242 -6.48 7.02 29.43
CA PRO A 242 -7.36 6.85 30.58
C PRO A 242 -7.64 5.36 30.85
N ARG A 243 -8.29 5.08 32.01
CA ARG A 243 -8.68 3.73 32.41
C ARG A 243 -9.58 3.04 31.38
N TYR A 244 -10.41 3.83 30.69
CA TYR A 244 -11.28 3.39 29.61
C TYR A 244 -10.94 4.16 28.35
N ILE A 245 -10.82 3.45 27.24
CA ILE A 245 -10.42 4.00 25.95
C ILE A 245 -11.44 3.68 24.86
N THR A 246 -11.40 4.44 23.78
CA THR A 246 -12.27 4.28 22.61
C THR A 246 -11.47 3.99 21.33
N LEU A 247 -12.09 3.25 20.41
CA LEU A 247 -11.61 3.00 19.04
C LEU A 247 -12.66 3.52 18.05
N PRO A 248 -12.72 4.86 17.86
CA PRO A 248 -13.79 5.49 17.07
C PRO A 248 -13.64 5.15 15.58
N THR A 249 -14.74 5.18 14.82
CA THR A 249 -14.67 5.30 13.36
C THR A 249 -14.46 6.77 12.97
N TYR A 250 -14.22 7.03 11.69
CA TYR A 250 -14.30 8.37 11.13
C TYR A 250 -15.13 8.31 9.86
N ASP A 251 -15.90 9.34 9.62
CA ASP A 251 -16.47 9.57 8.31
C ASP A 251 -15.35 10.16 7.44
N PRO A 252 -14.99 9.52 6.32
CA PRO A 252 -13.99 10.10 5.46
C PRO A 252 -14.51 11.47 5.06
N LEU A 253 -13.61 12.45 5.11
CA LEU A 253 -13.82 13.65 4.33
C LEU A 253 -13.65 13.22 2.88
N VAL A 254 -14.69 12.57 2.34
CA VAL A 254 -14.94 12.64 0.91
C VAL A 254 -14.90 14.12 0.62
N LEU A 255 -14.23 14.51 -0.47
CA LEU A 255 -14.33 15.85 -1.00
C LEU A 255 -15.80 16.11 -1.35
N ALA A 256 -16.61 16.41 -0.33
CA ALA A 256 -18.02 16.70 -0.39
C ALA A 256 -18.27 18.10 -0.97
N ASN A 257 -17.35 18.55 -1.83
CA ASN A 257 -17.43 19.68 -2.76
C ASN A 257 -16.23 19.73 -3.74
N SER A 258 -15.51 18.62 -4.02
CA SER A 258 -14.45 18.69 -5.06
C SER A 258 -14.04 17.38 -5.76
N THR A 259 -14.83 16.32 -5.70
CA THR A 259 -14.76 15.28 -6.75
C THR A 259 -16.07 15.24 -7.52
N VAL A 260 -17.25 15.27 -6.91
CA VAL A 260 -18.50 15.29 -7.69
C VAL A 260 -18.76 16.65 -8.35
N GLU A 261 -18.46 17.78 -7.69
CA GLU A 261 -18.62 19.13 -8.28
C GLU A 261 -17.44 19.56 -9.17
N VAL A 262 -16.22 19.10 -8.89
CA VAL A 262 -15.05 19.43 -9.74
C VAL A 262 -14.90 18.45 -10.90
N MET A 263 -15.27 17.18 -10.75
CA MET A 263 -15.44 16.28 -11.92
C MET A 263 -16.69 16.63 -12.74
N SER A 264 -17.57 17.51 -12.25
CA SER A 264 -18.59 18.16 -13.09
C SER A 264 -18.10 19.44 -13.78
N GLN A 265 -16.88 19.92 -13.48
CA GLN A 265 -16.29 21.12 -14.10
C GLN A 265 -15.16 20.81 -15.08
N PHE A 266 -14.50 19.65 -14.97
CA PHE A 266 -13.54 19.19 -15.97
C PHE A 266 -14.23 18.20 -16.91
N ASP A 267 -14.04 18.38 -18.21
CA ASP A 267 -14.42 17.40 -19.21
C ASP A 267 -13.67 16.09 -18.88
N GLU A 268 -14.40 15.02 -18.61
CA GLU A 268 -13.82 13.72 -18.25
C GLU A 268 -12.83 13.23 -19.31
N PHE A 269 -13.02 13.70 -20.55
CA PHE A 269 -12.16 13.43 -21.68
C PHE A 269 -10.86 14.25 -21.69
N GLU A 270 -10.86 15.45 -21.08
CA GLU A 270 -9.66 16.26 -20.92
C GLU A 270 -8.69 15.61 -19.93
N LEU A 271 -9.19 15.08 -18.82
CA LEU A 271 -8.39 14.34 -17.84
C LEU A 271 -7.75 13.09 -18.48
N TYR A 272 -8.54 12.34 -19.26
CA TYR A 272 -8.04 11.21 -20.06
C TYR A 272 -6.86 11.62 -20.97
N GLY A 273 -7.01 12.75 -21.68
CA GLY A 273 -5.95 13.28 -22.54
C GLY A 273 -4.71 13.77 -21.80
N VAL A 274 -4.84 14.25 -20.56
CA VAL A 274 -3.70 14.64 -19.72
C VAL A 274 -2.96 13.42 -19.22
N VAL A 275 -3.68 12.43 -18.65
CA VAL A 275 -3.07 11.20 -18.10
C VAL A 275 -2.27 10.47 -19.17
N ARG A 276 -2.77 10.35 -20.41
CA ARG A 276 -2.06 9.69 -21.51
C ARG A 276 -0.78 10.40 -21.98
N LYS A 277 -0.57 11.67 -21.60
CA LYS A 277 0.66 12.44 -21.93
C LYS A 277 1.74 12.35 -20.86
N GLU A 278 1.43 11.76 -19.71
CA GLU A 278 2.36 11.65 -18.60
C GLU A 278 3.45 10.60 -18.87
N ILE A 279 4.68 10.88 -18.45
CA ILE A 279 5.85 10.01 -18.68
C ILE A 279 5.69 8.63 -18.02
N TRP A 280 4.91 8.58 -16.94
CA TRP A 280 4.64 7.36 -16.17
C TRP A 280 3.42 6.59 -16.66
N TYR A 281 2.68 7.11 -17.64
CA TYR A 281 1.52 6.42 -18.20
C TYR A 281 1.96 5.13 -18.88
N ARG A 282 1.42 4.01 -18.41
CA ARG A 282 1.53 2.70 -19.04
C ARG A 282 0.12 2.17 -19.21
N PRO A 283 -0.36 2.05 -20.45
CA PRO A 283 -1.71 1.56 -20.67
C PRO A 283 -1.85 0.11 -20.21
N ASP A 284 -2.92 -0.16 -19.48
CA ASP A 284 -3.31 -1.50 -19.11
C ASP A 284 -4.82 -1.68 -19.30
N MET A 285 -5.26 -2.94 -19.22
CA MET A 285 -6.66 -3.28 -19.43
C MET A 285 -7.59 -2.64 -18.39
N TYR A 286 -7.13 -2.43 -17.15
CA TYR A 286 -7.95 -1.93 -16.06
C TYR A 286 -8.25 -0.44 -16.26
N PHE A 287 -7.25 0.35 -16.66
CA PHE A 287 -7.41 1.76 -16.99
C PHE A 287 -8.46 1.97 -18.07
N TYR A 288 -8.34 1.25 -19.19
CA TYR A 288 -9.29 1.36 -20.30
C TYR A 288 -10.68 0.86 -19.92
N ARG A 289 -10.77 -0.26 -19.20
CA ARG A 289 -12.04 -0.79 -18.69
C ARG A 289 -12.78 0.28 -17.88
N ASP A 290 -12.10 0.88 -16.91
CA ASP A 290 -12.70 1.86 -16.00
C ASP A 290 -13.13 3.14 -16.75
N MET A 291 -12.33 3.61 -17.71
CA MET A 291 -12.68 4.73 -18.59
C MET A 291 -13.93 4.44 -19.42
N LEU A 292 -14.01 3.27 -20.05
CA LEU A 292 -15.16 2.86 -20.86
C LEU A 292 -16.43 2.71 -20.02
N TYR A 293 -16.33 2.13 -18.82
CA TYR A 293 -17.45 2.05 -17.88
C TYR A 293 -18.01 3.43 -17.52
N MET A 294 -17.11 4.35 -17.15
CA MET A 294 -17.49 5.71 -16.77
C MET A 294 -18.18 6.44 -17.93
N LEU A 295 -17.57 6.42 -19.12
CA LEU A 295 -18.10 7.12 -20.30
C LEU A 295 -19.43 6.52 -20.77
N ALA A 296 -19.58 5.19 -20.72
CA ALA A 296 -20.83 4.51 -21.05
C ALA A 296 -21.97 4.92 -20.11
N ARG A 297 -21.73 4.95 -18.79
CA ARG A 297 -22.72 5.40 -17.79
C ARG A 297 -23.14 6.85 -18.02
N ASN A 298 -22.20 7.69 -18.45
CA ASN A 298 -22.45 9.11 -18.77
C ASN A 298 -22.95 9.33 -20.22
N LYS A 299 -23.16 8.27 -21.01
CA LYS A 299 -23.63 8.30 -22.41
C LYS A 299 -22.78 9.18 -23.34
N LYS A 300 -21.48 9.26 -23.08
CA LYS A 300 -20.49 10.03 -23.84
C LYS A 300 -19.99 9.23 -25.06
N ILE A 301 -20.83 9.12 -26.09
CA ILE A 301 -20.63 8.15 -27.19
C ILE A 301 -19.36 8.42 -27.99
N ASN A 302 -19.08 9.67 -28.34
CA ASN A 302 -17.94 10.01 -29.19
C ASN A 302 -16.61 9.76 -28.47
N GLU A 303 -16.56 10.15 -27.20
CA GLU A 303 -15.45 9.93 -26.29
C GLU A 303 -15.22 8.43 -26.07
N THR A 304 -16.30 7.66 -25.86
CA THR A 304 -16.21 6.20 -25.70
C THR A 304 -15.61 5.55 -26.95
N ARG A 305 -16.01 5.98 -28.15
CA ARG A 305 -15.42 5.49 -29.42
C ARG A 305 -13.95 5.84 -29.54
N GLN A 306 -13.55 7.04 -29.09
CA GLN A 306 -12.16 7.44 -29.11
C GLN A 306 -11.33 6.59 -28.14
N VAL A 307 -11.79 6.39 -26.91
CA VAL A 307 -11.13 5.51 -25.93
C VAL A 307 -11.01 4.07 -26.47
N TRP A 308 -12.04 3.56 -27.15
CA TRP A 308 -12.00 2.24 -27.78
C TRP A 308 -10.95 2.16 -28.90
N ALA A 309 -10.85 3.19 -29.73
CA ALA A 309 -9.84 3.26 -30.79
C ALA A 309 -8.42 3.38 -30.21
N ASP A 310 -8.26 4.14 -29.13
CA ASP A 310 -6.99 4.30 -28.43
C ASP A 310 -6.50 2.99 -27.81
N LEU A 311 -7.39 2.25 -27.13
CA LEU A 311 -7.13 0.90 -26.61
C LEU A 311 -6.55 -0.01 -27.69
N LYS A 312 -7.17 -0.02 -28.88
CA LYS A 312 -6.70 -0.81 -30.02
C LYS A 312 -5.35 -0.32 -30.54
N SER A 313 -5.13 0.99 -30.60
CA SER A 313 -3.88 1.57 -31.10
C SER A 313 -2.69 1.35 -30.17
N GLU A 314 -2.95 1.12 -28.88
CA GLU A 314 -1.95 0.83 -27.86
C GLU A 314 -1.76 -0.68 -27.60
N ASP A 315 -2.35 -1.53 -28.46
CA ASP A 315 -2.26 -3.00 -28.40
C ASP A 315 -2.67 -3.58 -27.04
N VAL A 316 -3.60 -2.93 -26.32
CA VAL A 316 -4.14 -3.44 -25.06
C VAL A 316 -5.23 -4.45 -25.36
N LEU A 317 -5.02 -5.68 -24.90
CA LEU A 317 -5.98 -6.78 -25.04
C LEU A 317 -6.82 -6.92 -23.78
N PHE A 318 -8.12 -7.12 -23.97
CA PHE A 318 -9.01 -7.56 -22.91
C PHE A 318 -9.10 -9.08 -22.88
N ASP A 319 -9.18 -9.63 -21.68
CA ASP A 319 -9.58 -11.02 -21.52
C ASP A 319 -11.08 -11.19 -21.82
N GLN A 320 -11.49 -12.44 -22.05
CA GLN A 320 -12.87 -12.79 -22.38
C GLN A 320 -13.88 -12.34 -21.30
N HIS A 321 -13.49 -12.32 -20.02
CA HIS A 321 -14.34 -11.85 -18.93
C HIS A 321 -14.60 -10.35 -19.00
N THR A 322 -13.55 -9.57 -19.21
CA THR A 322 -13.60 -8.11 -19.33
C THR A 322 -14.45 -7.69 -20.53
N TYR A 323 -14.35 -8.39 -21.65
CA TYR A 323 -15.26 -8.17 -22.78
C TYR A 323 -16.72 -8.39 -22.39
N GLY A 324 -17.06 -9.51 -21.75
CA GLY A 324 -18.43 -9.80 -21.31
C GLY A 324 -19.00 -8.74 -20.37
N ASP A 325 -18.18 -8.29 -19.43
CA ASP A 325 -18.49 -7.25 -18.45
C ASP A 325 -18.74 -5.89 -19.11
N ILE A 326 -17.91 -5.50 -20.09
CA ILE A 326 -18.05 -4.24 -20.85
C ILE A 326 -19.29 -4.28 -21.76
N VAL A 327 -19.51 -5.36 -22.51
CA VAL A 327 -20.68 -5.50 -23.38
C VAL A 327 -21.96 -5.37 -22.53
N ARG A 328 -22.01 -6.04 -21.38
CA ARG A 328 -23.14 -5.92 -20.44
C ARG A 328 -23.37 -4.48 -19.99
N ALA A 329 -22.30 -3.78 -19.60
CA ALA A 329 -22.39 -2.40 -19.14
C ALA A 329 -22.95 -1.46 -20.20
N PHE A 330 -22.57 -1.68 -21.47
CA PHE A 330 -23.02 -0.86 -22.59
C PHE A 330 -24.47 -1.16 -22.94
N CYS A 331 -24.90 -2.43 -22.87
CA CYS A 331 -26.32 -2.79 -22.95
C CYS A 331 -27.14 -2.09 -21.86
N ASP A 332 -26.68 -2.12 -20.61
CA ASP A 332 -27.37 -1.46 -19.48
C ASP A 332 -27.46 0.06 -19.64
N ALA A 333 -26.44 0.67 -20.27
CA ALA A 333 -26.43 2.10 -20.59
C ALA A 333 -27.31 2.48 -21.80
N GLY A 334 -27.84 1.48 -22.54
CA GLY A 334 -28.59 1.67 -23.77
C GLY A 334 -27.72 1.98 -25.00
N LEU A 335 -26.41 1.70 -24.93
CA LEU A 335 -25.43 1.90 -26.01
C LEU A 335 -25.24 0.61 -26.83
N THR A 336 -26.35 0.01 -27.25
CA THR A 336 -26.37 -1.36 -27.80
C THR A 336 -25.55 -1.52 -29.08
N ASP A 337 -25.52 -0.52 -29.96
CA ASP A 337 -24.71 -0.58 -31.20
C ASP A 337 -23.22 -0.76 -30.89
N LEU A 338 -22.72 -0.03 -29.90
CA LEU A 338 -21.32 -0.11 -29.47
C LEU A 338 -21.07 -1.38 -28.64
N ALA A 339 -22.05 -1.83 -27.86
CA ALA A 339 -21.98 -3.13 -27.17
C ALA A 339 -21.77 -4.27 -28.17
N MET A 340 -22.49 -4.24 -29.31
CA MET A 340 -22.36 -5.27 -30.33
C MET A 340 -21.06 -5.15 -31.15
N GLU A 341 -20.53 -3.95 -31.35
CA GLU A 341 -19.19 -3.76 -31.93
C GLU A 341 -18.10 -4.40 -31.04
N ILE A 342 -18.17 -4.17 -29.73
CA ILE A 342 -17.26 -4.76 -28.75
C ILE A 342 -17.42 -6.29 -28.66
N TYR A 343 -18.64 -6.80 -28.80
CA TYR A 343 -18.89 -8.25 -28.85
C TYR A 343 -18.23 -8.92 -30.07
N GLU A 344 -18.26 -8.29 -31.25
CA GLU A 344 -17.57 -8.86 -32.42
C GLU A 344 -16.04 -8.79 -32.26
N ASP A 345 -15.52 -7.76 -31.58
CA ASP A 345 -14.10 -7.71 -31.18
C ASP A 345 -13.76 -8.85 -30.21
N MET A 346 -14.63 -9.15 -29.23
CA MET A 346 -14.45 -10.30 -28.32
C MET A 346 -14.36 -11.62 -29.07
N ARG A 347 -15.22 -11.83 -30.08
CA ARG A 347 -15.21 -13.04 -30.93
C ARG A 347 -13.96 -13.16 -31.78
N SER A 348 -13.37 -12.02 -32.15
CA SER A 348 -12.16 -11.94 -32.97
C SER A 348 -10.88 -11.90 -32.12
N SER A 349 -11.01 -11.96 -30.80
CA SER A 349 -9.90 -11.95 -29.85
C SER A 349 -8.99 -13.16 -30.06
N PRO A 350 -7.66 -13.02 -29.86
CA PRO A 350 -6.75 -14.16 -29.89
C PRO A 350 -7.00 -15.16 -28.74
N ASP A 351 -7.65 -14.72 -27.66
CA ASP A 351 -7.99 -15.59 -26.54
C ASP A 351 -9.13 -16.56 -26.91
N PRO A 352 -9.04 -17.84 -26.52
CA PRO A 352 -10.09 -18.80 -26.80
C PRO A 352 -11.40 -18.38 -26.13
N PRO A 353 -12.56 -18.54 -26.80
CA PRO A 353 -13.83 -18.12 -26.26
C PRO A 353 -14.16 -18.87 -24.96
N LEU A 354 -14.69 -18.14 -23.98
CA LEU A 354 -15.16 -18.70 -22.71
C LEU A 354 -16.69 -18.65 -22.64
N SER A 355 -17.32 -19.63 -22.00
CA SER A 355 -18.78 -19.74 -21.90
C SER A 355 -19.40 -18.76 -20.88
N LEU A 356 -18.67 -18.37 -19.84
CA LEU A 356 -19.18 -17.50 -18.77
C LEU A 356 -19.50 -16.05 -19.23
N PRO A 357 -18.66 -15.38 -20.04
CA PRO A 357 -18.97 -14.06 -20.60
C PRO A 357 -20.30 -14.00 -21.33
N PHE A 358 -20.65 -15.04 -22.11
CA PHE A 358 -21.93 -15.10 -22.82
C PHE A 358 -23.12 -15.05 -21.86
N ARG A 359 -23.02 -15.66 -20.67
CA ARG A 359 -24.09 -15.56 -19.65
C ARG A 359 -24.30 -14.12 -19.20
N VAL A 360 -23.22 -13.37 -18.99
CA VAL A 360 -23.24 -11.97 -18.55
C VAL A 360 -23.87 -11.09 -19.64
N ILE A 361 -23.46 -11.30 -20.89
CA ILE A 361 -23.97 -10.60 -22.07
C ILE A 361 -25.47 -10.89 -22.26
N LEU A 362 -25.89 -12.16 -22.21
CA LEU A 362 -27.28 -12.55 -22.41
C LEU A 362 -28.21 -11.94 -21.36
N LYS A 363 -27.74 -11.80 -20.10
CA LYS A 363 -28.50 -11.03 -19.09
C LYS A 363 -28.67 -9.56 -19.49
N GLY A 364 -27.67 -8.96 -20.14
CA GLY A 364 -27.72 -7.56 -20.58
C GLY A 364 -28.65 -7.34 -21.75
N LEU A 365 -28.85 -8.38 -22.56
CA LEU A 365 -29.69 -8.37 -23.74
C LEU A 365 -31.15 -8.74 -23.49
N VAL A 366 -31.59 -8.88 -22.24
CA VAL A 366 -33.01 -9.10 -21.92
C VAL A 366 -33.93 -8.08 -22.61
N PRO A 367 -33.62 -6.76 -22.65
CA PRO A 367 -34.43 -5.78 -23.37
C PRO A 367 -34.33 -5.87 -24.91
N TYR A 368 -33.44 -6.71 -25.46
CA TYR A 368 -33.05 -6.75 -26.88
C TYR A 368 -33.18 -8.18 -27.44
N PRO A 369 -34.41 -8.67 -27.67
CA PRO A 369 -34.68 -10.09 -27.95
C PRO A 369 -34.01 -10.62 -29.22
N GLU A 370 -33.96 -9.82 -30.29
CA GLU A 370 -33.32 -10.22 -31.55
C GLU A 370 -31.80 -10.44 -31.39
N LEU A 371 -31.14 -9.55 -30.65
CA LEU A 371 -29.70 -9.66 -30.37
C LEU A 371 -29.41 -10.81 -29.40
N ARG A 372 -30.27 -11.00 -28.40
CA ARG A 372 -30.16 -12.12 -27.48
C ARG A 372 -30.22 -13.45 -28.23
N GLU A 373 -31.15 -13.60 -29.16
CA GLU A 373 -31.27 -14.84 -29.94
C GLU A 373 -30.07 -15.07 -30.87
N LYS A 374 -29.53 -14.01 -31.47
CA LYS A 374 -28.26 -14.08 -32.22
C LYS A 374 -27.12 -14.61 -31.34
N ILE A 375 -26.93 -14.07 -30.13
CA ILE A 375 -25.85 -14.48 -29.25
C ILE A 375 -26.05 -15.91 -28.71
N LYS A 376 -27.30 -16.37 -28.53
CA LYS A 376 -27.55 -17.78 -28.21
C LYS A 376 -27.11 -18.71 -29.35
N GLN A 377 -27.38 -18.35 -30.60
CA GLN A 377 -26.93 -19.12 -31.76
C GLN A 377 -25.41 -19.14 -31.84
N ASP A 378 -24.76 -17.98 -31.72
CA ASP A 378 -23.29 -17.88 -31.67
C ASP A 378 -22.70 -18.76 -30.54
N PHE A 379 -23.33 -18.78 -29.37
CA PHE A 379 -22.91 -19.61 -28.24
C PHE A 379 -22.96 -21.11 -28.58
N LEU A 380 -24.06 -21.57 -29.20
CA LEU A 380 -24.22 -22.98 -29.55
C LEU A 380 -23.29 -23.41 -30.69
N GLU A 381 -22.92 -22.50 -31.58
CA GLU A 381 -21.89 -22.76 -32.60
C GLU A 381 -20.51 -22.96 -31.97
N LEU A 382 -20.17 -22.17 -30.94
CA LEU A 382 -18.89 -22.26 -30.23
C LEU A 382 -18.85 -23.41 -29.20
N PHE A 383 -20.00 -23.74 -28.61
CA PHE A 383 -20.13 -24.70 -27.52
C PHE A 383 -21.30 -25.68 -27.77
N PRO A 384 -21.21 -26.56 -28.79
CA PRO A 384 -22.34 -27.38 -29.26
C PRO A 384 -22.89 -28.37 -28.21
N ASP A 385 -22.06 -28.78 -27.24
CA ASP A 385 -22.45 -29.72 -26.19
C ASP A 385 -22.90 -29.03 -24.89
N MET A 386 -23.00 -27.69 -24.88
CA MET A 386 -23.41 -26.92 -23.70
C MET A 386 -24.85 -26.44 -23.80
N ILE A 387 -25.52 -26.40 -22.65
CA ILE A 387 -26.83 -25.76 -22.53
C ILE A 387 -26.62 -24.25 -22.50
N VAL A 388 -27.22 -23.55 -23.48
CA VAL A 388 -27.22 -22.08 -23.52
C VAL A 388 -27.99 -21.53 -22.33
N TYR A 389 -27.40 -20.55 -21.64
CA TYR A 389 -28.07 -19.85 -20.56
C TYR A 389 -29.12 -18.91 -21.13
N ASP A 390 -30.35 -18.98 -20.63
CA ASP A 390 -31.43 -18.13 -21.10
C ASP A 390 -32.10 -17.38 -19.93
N PRO A 391 -31.80 -16.10 -19.69
CA PRO A 391 -32.33 -15.37 -18.53
C PRO A 391 -33.83 -15.07 -18.67
N PRO A 392 -34.65 -15.25 -17.63
CA PRO A 392 -36.08 -14.93 -17.70
C PRO A 392 -36.34 -13.46 -18.06
N ASP A 393 -37.42 -13.19 -18.81
CA ASP A 393 -37.79 -11.85 -19.28
C ASP A 393 -38.32 -10.96 -18.16
N THR A 394 -38.94 -11.56 -17.14
CA THR A 394 -39.50 -10.88 -15.97
C THR A 394 -39.25 -11.66 -14.68
N LEU A 395 -39.33 -10.98 -13.53
CA LEU A 395 -39.27 -11.63 -12.21
C LEU A 395 -40.41 -12.66 -12.00
N SER A 396 -41.54 -12.51 -12.69
CA SER A 396 -42.65 -13.48 -12.66
C SER A 396 -42.32 -14.82 -13.32
N ASP A 397 -41.36 -14.86 -14.24
CA ASP A 397 -40.97 -16.09 -14.94
C ASP A 397 -40.02 -16.95 -14.08
N ILE A 398 -39.40 -16.36 -13.05
CA ILE A 398 -38.54 -17.07 -12.08
C ILE A 398 -39.38 -17.99 -11.17
N ASP A 399 -40.60 -17.57 -10.80
CA ASP A 399 -41.48 -18.35 -9.90
C ASP A 399 -42.06 -19.61 -10.56
N GLU A 400 -41.99 -19.74 -11.89
CA GLU A 400 -42.38 -20.97 -12.60
C GLU A 400 -41.22 -21.96 -12.75
N GLU A 401 -39.96 -21.49 -12.81
CA GLU A 401 -38.78 -22.34 -13.00
C GLU A 401 -38.41 -23.16 -11.74
N PHE A 402 -38.87 -22.75 -10.56
CA PHE A 402 -38.65 -23.45 -9.28
C PHE A 402 -39.84 -24.27 -8.77
N LYS A 403 -40.87 -24.51 -9.60
CA LYS A 403 -41.98 -25.42 -9.28
C LYS A 403 -41.73 -26.81 -9.85
N PHE A 404 -40.79 -27.57 -9.27
CA PHE A 404 -40.75 -29.04 -9.40
C PHE A 404 -40.26 -29.70 -8.12
#